data_AF-A0A524L722-F1
#
_entry.id   AF-A0A524L722-F1
#
_cell.length_a   1.000
_cell.length_b   1.000
_cell.length_c   1.000
_cell.angle_alpha   90.00
_cell.angle_beta   90.00
_cell.angle_gamma   90.00
#
_symmetry.space_group_name_H-M   'P 1'
#
loop_
_entity.id
_entity.type
_entity.pdbx_description
1 polymer ?
#
loop_
_entity_poly.entity_id
_entity_poly.type
_entity_poly.pdbx_seq_one_letter_code
_entity_poly.pdbx_strand_id
1 'polypeptide(L)'
;MSDPTPEYHDASEESEMLDVGSLFRGTATLTLVGEIVSAIMLLGSGAAFVISRSGLIEVIELDVAVFLLLGGAMVTLFLFLGAIGFFVRFNRRIGRTVIGEGIGEVDLNRPGVKTVVIIYGLAVGLILIMGVYGYWLAYKYFFATMALTSLSFFGIAVSLGIFVMSFLVQAVIAIIGRTATTIIRKVLAEDEK
;
A
#
# COMPACT_ATOMS: atom_id res chain seq x y z
N MET A 1 -37.75 -34.87 41.34
CA MET A 1 -36.87 -35.13 40.18
C MET A 1 -37.16 -34.03 39.18
N SER A 2 -36.49 -32.90 39.38
CA SER A 2 -36.67 -31.67 38.60
C SER A 2 -35.56 -31.61 37.58
N ASP A 3 -35.95 -31.71 36.32
CA ASP A 3 -35.12 -31.61 35.13
C ASP A 3 -34.47 -30.20 35.08
N PRO A 4 -33.14 -30.06 34.99
CA PRO A 4 -32.53 -28.75 34.79
C PRO A 4 -32.75 -28.32 33.34
N THR A 5 -33.48 -27.22 33.16
CA THR A 5 -33.62 -26.53 31.88
C THR A 5 -32.24 -26.19 31.30
N PRO A 6 -32.01 -26.39 29.99
CA PRO A 6 -30.78 -25.95 29.37
C PRO A 6 -30.71 -24.43 29.41
N GLU A 7 -29.69 -23.89 30.06
CA GLU A 7 -29.28 -22.50 29.89
C GLU A 7 -29.00 -22.28 28.40
N TYR A 8 -29.90 -21.57 27.72
CA TYR A 8 -29.57 -20.94 26.46
C TYR A 8 -28.56 -19.84 26.77
N HIS A 9 -27.27 -20.14 26.58
CA HIS A 9 -26.27 -19.10 26.40
C HIS A 9 -26.70 -18.27 25.20
N ASP A 10 -27.03 -17.00 25.48
CA ASP A 10 -27.30 -15.97 24.50
C ASP A 10 -26.14 -15.90 23.49
N ALA A 11 -26.36 -16.43 22.29
CA ALA A 11 -25.46 -16.31 21.15
C ALA A 11 -25.57 -14.90 20.50
N SER A 12 -25.71 -13.86 21.32
CA SER A 12 -25.87 -12.46 20.90
C SER A 12 -24.72 -11.56 21.36
N GLU A 13 -23.74 -12.10 22.09
CA GLU A 13 -22.42 -11.49 22.25
C GLU A 13 -21.41 -12.13 21.27
N GLU A 14 -21.71 -12.07 19.97
CA GLU A 14 -20.62 -11.88 19.01
C GLU A 14 -20.04 -10.50 19.36
N SER A 15 -19.10 -10.45 20.30
CA SER A 15 -18.16 -9.36 20.38
C SER A 15 -17.64 -9.19 18.95
N GLU A 16 -18.03 -8.10 18.28
CA GLU A 16 -17.47 -7.65 17.00
C GLU A 16 -15.98 -7.36 17.21
N MET A 17 -15.20 -8.42 17.39
CA MET A 17 -13.75 -8.40 17.38
C MET A 17 -13.38 -8.19 15.91
N LEU A 18 -13.36 -6.93 15.50
CA LEU A 18 -12.82 -6.53 14.22
C LEU A 18 -11.32 -6.87 14.23
N ASP A 19 -10.90 -7.86 13.45
CA ASP A 19 -9.48 -8.15 13.23
C ASP A 19 -8.85 -7.06 12.37
N VAL A 20 -8.58 -5.93 13.02
CA VAL A 20 -7.89 -4.77 12.47
C VAL A 20 -6.47 -5.17 12.03
N GLY A 21 -5.86 -6.16 12.70
CA GLY A 21 -4.50 -6.63 12.40
C GLY A 21 -4.37 -7.23 11.00
N SER A 22 -5.29 -8.11 10.61
CA SER A 22 -5.28 -8.71 9.26
C SER A 22 -5.59 -7.71 8.15
N LEU A 23 -6.52 -6.77 8.39
CA LEU A 23 -6.84 -5.69 7.45
C LEU A 23 -5.64 -4.76 7.21
N PHE A 24 -4.93 -4.37 8.27
CA PHE A 24 -3.73 -3.54 8.16
C PHE A 24 -2.61 -4.28 7.45
N ARG A 25 -2.40 -5.56 7.75
CA ARG A 25 -1.39 -6.40 7.08
C ARG A 25 -1.70 -6.60 5.60
N GLY A 26 -2.97 -6.88 5.25
CA GLY A 26 -3.41 -7.03 3.87
C GLY A 26 -3.21 -5.75 3.06
N THR A 27 -3.62 -4.61 3.61
CA THR A 27 -3.50 -3.31 2.93
C THR A 27 -2.04 -2.88 2.76
N ALA A 28 -1.19 -3.08 3.78
CA ALA A 28 0.25 -2.83 3.68
C ALA A 28 0.93 -3.72 2.63
N THR A 29 0.48 -4.98 2.51
CA THR A 29 1.01 -5.91 1.50
C THR A 29 0.63 -5.49 0.09
N LEU A 30 -0.65 -5.15 -0.14
CA LEU A 30 -1.14 -4.73 -1.45
C LEU A 30 -0.46 -3.44 -1.94
N THR A 31 -0.32 -2.46 -1.05
CA THR A 31 0.36 -1.19 -1.38
C THR A 31 1.84 -1.38 -1.65
N LEU A 32 2.52 -2.27 -0.92
CA LEU A 32 3.91 -2.63 -1.21
C LEU A 32 4.07 -3.28 -2.59
N VAL A 33 3.16 -4.18 -2.97
CA VAL A 33 3.15 -4.77 -4.32
C VAL A 33 2.93 -3.67 -5.37
N GLY A 34 1.96 -2.78 -5.16
CA GLY A 34 1.71 -1.64 -6.05
C GLY A 34 2.93 -0.73 -6.22
N GLU A 35 3.65 -0.44 -5.14
CA GLU A 35 4.88 0.35 -5.15
C GLU A 35 6.00 -0.33 -5.94
N ILE A 36 6.21 -1.63 -5.74
CA ILE A 36 7.22 -2.40 -6.48
C ILE A 36 6.90 -2.43 -7.98
N VAL A 37 5.65 -2.78 -8.33
CA VAL A 37 5.23 -2.87 -9.74
C VAL A 37 5.34 -1.52 -10.42
N SER A 38 4.88 -0.45 -9.75
CA SER A 38 4.98 0.90 -10.28
C SER A 38 6.43 1.37 -10.41
N ALA A 39 7.33 1.04 -9.48
CA ALA A 39 8.75 1.36 -9.62
C ALA A 39 9.38 0.66 -10.84
N ILE A 40 9.07 -0.61 -11.08
CA ILE A 40 9.52 -1.34 -12.27
C ILE A 40 8.97 -0.70 -13.54
N MET A 41 7.67 -0.39 -13.57
CA MET A 41 7.05 0.29 -14.72
C MET A 41 7.64 1.68 -14.95
N LEU A 42 7.95 2.43 -13.89
CA LEU A 42 8.57 3.74 -13.98
C LEU A 42 9.96 3.66 -14.60
N LEU A 43 10.78 2.69 -14.17
CA LEU A 43 12.11 2.45 -14.73
C LEU A 43 12.04 2.03 -16.20
N GLY A 44 11.18 1.07 -16.53
CA GLY A 44 11.00 0.60 -17.91
C GLY A 44 10.48 1.70 -18.84
N SER A 45 9.46 2.43 -18.40
CA SER A 45 8.87 3.54 -19.16
C SER A 45 9.85 4.71 -19.30
N GLY A 46 10.63 5.01 -18.25
CA GLY A 46 11.69 6.00 -18.26
C GLY A 46 12.80 5.66 -19.26
N ALA A 47 13.30 4.43 -19.22
CA ALA A 47 14.30 3.95 -20.17
C ALA A 47 13.77 4.01 -21.61
N ALA A 48 12.55 3.53 -21.85
CA ALA A 48 11.91 3.59 -23.16
C ALA A 48 11.73 5.02 -23.67
N PHE A 49 11.42 5.98 -22.79
CA PHE A 49 11.28 7.40 -23.16
C PHE A 49 12.62 8.03 -23.56
N VAL A 50 13.71 7.71 -22.86
CA VAL A 50 15.06 8.20 -23.21
C VAL A 50 15.52 7.60 -24.54
N ILE A 51 15.32 6.30 -24.72
CA ILE A 51 15.71 5.61 -25.96
C ILE A 51 14.92 6.15 -27.16
N SER A 52 13.61 6.35 -27.03
CA SER A 52 12.79 6.85 -28.14
C SER A 52 13.15 8.27 -28.57
N ARG A 53 13.57 9.15 -27.64
CA ARG A 53 14.04 10.50 -27.97
C ARG A 53 15.46 10.56 -28.53
N SER A 54 16.28 9.55 -28.27
CA SER A 54 17.69 9.55 -28.70
C SER A 54 17.88 9.28 -30.20
N GLY A 55 16.83 8.94 -30.94
CA GLY A 55 16.90 8.61 -32.38
C GLY A 55 17.60 7.28 -32.69
N LEU A 56 18.08 6.56 -31.66
CA LEU A 56 18.81 5.30 -31.82
C LEU A 56 17.99 4.22 -32.54
N ILE A 57 16.66 4.22 -32.39
CA ILE A 57 15.79 3.17 -32.92
C ILE A 57 15.78 3.11 -34.46
N GLU A 58 15.94 4.25 -35.14
CA GLU A 58 15.84 4.32 -36.62
C GLU A 58 17.10 3.83 -37.35
N VAL A 59 18.22 3.73 -36.63
CA VAL A 59 19.54 3.36 -37.19
C VAL A 59 19.93 1.93 -36.82
N ILE A 60 19.14 1.27 -35.99
CA ILE A 60 19.45 -0.07 -35.47
C ILE A 60 19.08 -1.15 -36.50
N GLU A 61 20.06 -1.99 -36.81
CA GLU A 61 19.83 -3.22 -37.58
C GLU A 61 18.95 -4.21 -36.80
N LEU A 62 18.16 -5.00 -37.53
CA LEU A 62 17.17 -5.92 -36.95
C LEU A 62 17.80 -6.89 -35.93
N ASP A 63 18.99 -7.42 -36.21
CA ASP A 63 19.68 -8.36 -35.32
C ASP A 63 20.06 -7.72 -33.98
N VAL A 64 20.49 -6.45 -34.03
CA VAL A 64 20.81 -5.67 -32.83
C VAL A 64 19.54 -5.35 -32.05
N ALA A 65 18.43 -5.04 -32.72
CA ALA A 65 17.13 -4.84 -32.06
C ALA A 65 16.66 -6.12 -31.33
N VAL A 66 16.79 -7.29 -31.97
CA VAL A 66 16.45 -8.58 -31.37
C VAL A 66 17.35 -8.88 -30.17
N PHE A 67 18.66 -8.61 -30.28
CA PHE A 67 19.59 -8.77 -29.16
C PHE A 67 19.24 -7.85 -27.98
N LEU A 68 18.94 -6.57 -28.24
CA LEU A 68 18.53 -5.61 -27.20
C LEU A 68 17.19 -5.99 -26.57
N LEU A 69 16.24 -6.51 -27.35
CA LEU A 69 14.97 -7.02 -26.85
C LEU A 69 15.19 -8.21 -25.89
N LEU A 70 15.99 -9.20 -26.30
CA LEU A 70 16.33 -10.37 -25.48
C LEU A 70 17.08 -9.95 -24.21
N GLY A 71 18.06 -9.05 -24.32
CA GLY A 71 18.79 -8.51 -23.18
C GLY A 71 17.88 -7.74 -22.22
N GLY A 72 17.01 -6.88 -22.74
CA GLY A 72 16.03 -6.14 -21.96
C GLY A 72 15.03 -7.06 -21.24
N ALA A 73 14.54 -8.10 -21.91
CA ALA A 73 13.68 -9.11 -21.30
C ALA A 73 14.40 -9.85 -20.16
N MET A 74 15.67 -10.20 -20.34
CA MET A 74 16.49 -10.84 -19.32
C MET A 74 16.70 -9.93 -18.10
N VAL A 75 17.05 -8.65 -18.31
CA VAL A 75 17.19 -7.67 -17.21
C VAL A 75 15.86 -7.49 -16.48
N THR A 76 14.75 -7.39 -17.22
CA THR A 76 13.41 -7.26 -16.63
C THR A 76 13.08 -8.45 -15.75
N LEU A 77 13.38 -9.67 -16.21
CA LEU A 77 13.22 -10.89 -15.44
C LEU A 77 14.01 -10.83 -14.13
N PHE A 78 15.30 -10.47 -14.17
CA PHE A 78 16.12 -10.33 -12.97
C PHE A 78 15.58 -9.30 -11.98
N LEU A 79 15.09 -8.15 -12.47
CA LEU A 79 14.45 -7.15 -11.63
C LEU A 79 13.18 -7.70 -10.97
N PHE A 80 12.38 -8.46 -11.71
CA PHE A 80 11.15 -9.06 -11.18
C PHE A 80 11.45 -10.12 -10.10
N LEU A 81 12.42 -11.00 -10.33
CA LEU A 81 12.87 -11.97 -9.33
C LEU A 81 13.47 -11.27 -8.09
N GLY A 82 14.28 -10.23 -8.29
CA GLY A 82 14.84 -9.41 -7.22
C GLY A 82 13.75 -8.73 -6.39
N ALA A 83 12.73 -8.18 -7.05
CA ALA A 83 11.57 -7.57 -6.44
C ALA A 83 10.74 -8.58 -5.60
N ILE A 84 10.51 -9.79 -6.10
CA ILE A 84 9.86 -10.86 -5.34
C ILE A 84 10.70 -11.25 -4.12
N GLY A 85 12.02 -11.41 -4.29
CA GLY A 85 12.93 -11.71 -3.19
C GLY A 85 12.94 -10.63 -2.11
N PHE A 86 12.93 -9.35 -2.52
CA PHE A 86 12.77 -8.20 -1.63
C PHE A 86 11.43 -8.24 -0.91
N PHE A 87 10.33 -8.47 -1.65
CA PHE A 87 8.98 -8.58 -1.10
C PHE A 87 8.87 -9.67 -0.03
N VAL A 88 9.38 -10.89 -0.29
CA VAL A 88 9.37 -11.99 0.68
C VAL A 88 10.16 -11.63 1.95
N ARG A 89 11.31 -10.97 1.80
CA ARG A 89 12.12 -10.51 2.94
C ARG A 89 11.42 -9.38 3.72
N PHE A 90 10.75 -8.47 3.03
CA PHE A 90 10.09 -7.32 3.63
C PHE A 90 8.76 -7.70 4.30
N ASN A 91 7.98 -8.62 3.72
CA ASN A 91 6.77 -9.18 4.33
C ASN A 91 7.10 -9.84 5.70
N ARG A 92 8.21 -10.58 5.78
CA ARG A 92 8.72 -11.13 7.06
C ARG A 92 9.14 -10.05 8.09
N ARG A 93 9.42 -8.82 7.66
CA ARG A 93 9.78 -7.68 8.53
C ARG A 93 8.56 -6.87 8.97
N ILE A 94 7.58 -6.66 8.09
CA ILE A 94 6.32 -5.97 8.38
C ILE A 94 5.60 -6.64 9.55
N GLY A 95 5.55 -7.98 9.57
CA GLY A 95 4.95 -8.74 10.67
C GLY A 95 5.53 -8.46 12.06
N ARG A 96 6.80 -7.98 12.16
CA ARG A 96 7.46 -7.64 13.44
C ARG A 96 7.51 -6.14 13.75
N THR A 97 7.38 -5.28 12.74
CA THR A 97 7.56 -3.82 12.91
C THR A 97 6.24 -3.08 13.01
N VAL A 98 5.16 -3.64 12.44
CA VAL A 98 3.83 -3.02 12.42
C VAL A 98 2.94 -3.53 13.57
N ILE A 99 3.25 -4.71 14.12
CA ILE A 99 2.55 -5.27 15.29
C ILE A 99 3.53 -5.21 16.45
N GLY A 100 3.44 -4.15 17.27
CA GLY A 100 4.00 -4.23 18.62
C GLY A 100 3.27 -5.35 19.36
N GLU A 101 4.00 -6.16 20.13
CA GLU A 101 3.43 -7.22 20.97
C GLU A 101 2.16 -6.72 21.70
N GLY A 102 1.01 -7.34 21.43
CA GLY A 102 -0.25 -7.10 22.16
C GLY A 102 -1.43 -6.44 21.43
N ILE A 103 -1.42 -6.28 20.09
CA ILE A 103 -2.56 -5.69 19.33
C ILE A 103 -3.31 -6.75 18.52
N GLY A 104 -3.67 -7.86 19.17
CA GLY A 104 -4.48 -8.91 18.52
C GLY A 104 -5.96 -8.52 18.42
N GLU A 105 -6.49 -7.87 19.45
CA GLU A 105 -7.92 -7.58 19.57
C GLU A 105 -8.07 -6.20 20.23
N VAL A 106 -8.72 -5.27 19.55
CA VAL A 106 -9.05 -3.95 20.12
C VAL A 106 -10.53 -3.97 20.48
N ASP A 107 -10.82 -3.93 21.77
CA ASP A 107 -12.19 -3.80 22.26
C ASP A 107 -12.72 -2.39 21.96
N LEU A 108 -13.59 -2.30 20.95
CA LEU A 108 -14.21 -1.07 20.46
C LEU A 108 -15.31 -0.52 21.40
N ASN A 109 -15.67 -1.24 22.46
CA ASN A 109 -16.73 -0.82 23.38
C ASN A 109 -16.35 0.34 24.32
N ARG A 110 -15.07 0.71 24.41
CA ARG A 110 -14.67 1.88 25.23
C ARG A 110 -14.98 3.20 24.49
N PRO A 111 -15.86 4.08 25.02
CA PRO A 111 -16.33 5.27 24.31
C PRO A 111 -15.21 6.28 24.01
N GLY A 112 -14.18 6.36 24.85
CA GLY A 112 -13.01 7.22 24.60
C GLY A 112 -12.16 6.76 23.42
N VAL A 113 -12.02 5.45 23.21
CA VAL A 113 -11.23 4.87 22.10
C VAL A 113 -11.98 5.05 20.77
N LYS A 114 -13.30 4.85 20.77
CA LYS A 114 -14.15 4.98 19.58
C LYS A 114 -14.10 6.38 18.96
N THR A 115 -14.25 7.44 19.75
CA THR A 115 -14.20 8.82 19.24
C THR A 115 -12.84 9.17 18.66
N VAL A 116 -11.75 8.76 19.31
CA VAL A 116 -10.39 9.00 18.84
C VAL A 116 -10.13 8.27 17.52
N VAL A 117 -10.50 7.00 17.42
CA VAL A 117 -10.35 6.21 16.19
C VAL A 117 -11.14 6.83 15.03
N ILE A 118 -12.36 7.32 15.26
CA ILE A 118 -13.18 7.98 14.23
C ILE A 118 -12.51 9.27 13.74
N ILE A 119 -12.05 10.15 14.64
CA ILE A 119 -11.42 11.43 14.26
C ILE A 119 -10.14 11.17 13.44
N TYR A 120 -9.31 10.21 13.86
CA TYR A 120 -8.11 9.85 13.11
C TYR A 120 -8.43 9.20 11.77
N GLY A 121 -9.40 8.28 11.73
CA GLY A 121 -9.85 7.66 10.49
C GLY A 121 -10.38 8.68 9.49
N LEU A 122 -11.11 9.70 9.96
CA LEU A 122 -11.61 10.80 9.14
C LEU A 122 -10.48 11.70 8.62
N ALA A 123 -9.55 12.10 9.48
CA ALA A 123 -8.39 12.91 9.08
C ALA A 123 -7.56 12.20 8.01
N VAL A 124 -7.36 10.90 8.18
CA VAL A 124 -6.68 10.04 7.20
C VAL A 124 -7.46 9.95 5.90
N GLY A 125 -8.77 9.71 5.97
CA GLY A 125 -9.63 9.65 4.78
C GLY A 125 -9.54 10.94 3.97
N LEU A 126 -9.54 12.10 4.63
CA LEU A 126 -9.34 13.39 3.98
C LEU A 126 -7.97 13.52 3.33
N ILE A 127 -6.89 13.09 3.99
CA ILE A 127 -5.54 13.11 3.41
C ILE A 127 -5.48 12.23 2.15
N LEU A 128 -6.11 11.05 2.18
CA LEU A 128 -6.17 10.15 1.03
C LEU A 128 -6.95 10.77 -0.14
N ILE A 129 -8.13 11.34 0.13
CA ILE A 129 -8.95 12.04 -0.89
C ILE A 129 -8.16 13.21 -1.49
N MET A 130 -7.52 14.02 -0.65
CA MET A 130 -6.65 15.11 -1.09
C MET A 130 -5.48 14.60 -1.93
N GLY A 131 -4.87 13.46 -1.58
CA GLY A 131 -3.82 12.82 -2.35
C GLY A 131 -4.28 12.38 -3.73
N VAL A 132 -5.42 11.69 -3.82
CA VAL A 132 -6.02 11.27 -5.11
C VAL A 132 -6.30 12.48 -5.98
N TYR A 133 -6.98 13.48 -5.42
CA TYR A 133 -7.35 14.69 -6.13
C TYR A 133 -6.14 15.51 -6.55
N GLY A 134 -5.14 15.65 -5.67
CA GLY A 134 -3.89 16.33 -5.96
C GLY A 134 -3.12 15.66 -7.10
N TYR A 135 -3.04 14.33 -7.10
CA TYR A 135 -2.45 13.60 -8.23
C TYR A 135 -3.27 13.78 -9.52
N TRP A 136 -4.60 13.76 -9.45
CA TRP A 136 -5.45 14.03 -10.62
C TRP A 136 -5.21 15.44 -11.19
N LEU A 137 -5.03 16.46 -10.34
CA LEU A 137 -4.64 17.82 -10.79
C LEU A 137 -3.27 17.81 -11.46
N ALA A 138 -2.29 17.16 -10.84
CA ALA A 138 -0.94 17.06 -11.39
C ALA A 138 -0.98 16.40 -12.78
N TYR A 139 -1.75 15.31 -12.90
CA TYR A 139 -1.96 14.64 -14.18
C TYR A 139 -2.61 15.58 -15.20
N LYS A 140 -3.72 16.24 -14.85
CA LYS A 140 -4.45 17.12 -15.76
C LYS A 140 -3.63 18.30 -16.26
N TYR A 141 -2.91 18.98 -15.38
CA TYR A 141 -2.23 20.23 -15.72
C TYR A 141 -0.79 20.05 -16.22
N PHE A 142 -0.08 19.01 -15.78
CA PHE A 142 1.33 18.81 -16.13
C PHE A 142 1.54 17.61 -17.04
N PHE A 143 0.89 16.48 -16.78
CA PHE A 143 1.18 15.24 -17.51
C PHE A 143 0.30 15.02 -18.73
N ALA A 144 -0.91 15.55 -18.78
CA ALA A 144 -1.88 15.24 -19.83
C ALA A 144 -1.37 15.60 -21.23
N THR A 145 -0.78 16.78 -21.39
CA THR A 145 -0.23 17.22 -22.68
C THR A 145 0.94 16.37 -23.13
N MET A 146 1.85 16.02 -22.22
CA MET A 146 3.01 15.18 -22.54
C MET A 146 2.62 13.70 -22.75
N ALA A 147 1.64 13.20 -22.00
CA ALA A 147 1.16 11.82 -22.11
C ALA A 147 0.47 11.54 -23.45
N LEU A 148 -0.19 12.54 -24.05
CA LEU A 148 -0.76 12.41 -25.39
C LEU A 148 0.31 12.27 -26.49
N THR A 149 1.53 12.76 -26.24
CA THR A 149 2.60 12.75 -27.25
C THR A 149 3.46 11.48 -27.22
N SER A 150 3.44 10.72 -26.12
CA SER A 150 4.33 9.56 -25.96
C SER A 150 3.71 8.51 -25.03
N LEU A 151 3.59 7.28 -25.54
CA LEU A 151 3.14 6.13 -24.76
C LEU A 151 4.08 5.85 -23.57
N SER A 152 5.39 6.02 -23.76
CA SER A 152 6.38 5.86 -22.68
C SER A 152 6.17 6.93 -21.59
N PHE A 153 5.84 8.16 -21.97
CA PHE A 153 5.55 9.21 -20.99
C PHE A 153 4.24 8.94 -20.24
N PHE A 154 3.21 8.42 -20.91
CA PHE A 154 2.00 7.95 -20.25
C PHE A 154 2.31 6.87 -19.21
N GLY A 155 3.18 5.91 -19.57
CA GLY A 155 3.69 4.91 -18.64
C GLY A 155 4.36 5.52 -17.41
N ILE A 156 5.24 6.52 -17.60
CA ILE A 156 5.89 7.26 -16.49
C ILE A 156 4.84 7.91 -15.58
N ALA A 157 3.89 8.64 -16.17
CA ALA A 157 2.86 9.35 -15.40
C ALA A 157 2.07 8.37 -14.53
N VAL A 158 1.46 7.33 -15.13
CA VAL A 158 0.67 6.32 -14.40
C VAL A 158 1.49 5.66 -13.30
N SER A 159 2.74 5.28 -13.60
CA SER A 159 3.64 4.65 -12.64
C SER A 159 3.91 5.56 -11.44
N LEU A 160 4.19 6.83 -11.69
CA LEU A 160 4.43 7.83 -10.64
C LEU A 160 3.20 8.00 -9.74
N GLY A 161 2.00 8.01 -10.33
CA GLY A 161 0.74 8.06 -9.58
C GLY A 161 0.58 6.87 -8.65
N ILE A 162 0.70 5.65 -9.18
CA ILE A 162 0.56 4.43 -8.37
C ILE A 162 1.62 4.41 -7.25
N PHE A 163 2.86 4.80 -7.56
CA PHE A 163 3.96 4.85 -6.61
C PHE A 163 3.66 5.81 -5.45
N VAL A 164 3.34 7.07 -5.76
CA VAL A 164 3.05 8.10 -4.75
C VAL A 164 1.83 7.73 -3.91
N MET A 165 0.78 7.20 -4.53
CA MET A 165 -0.43 6.81 -3.81
C MET A 165 -0.20 5.60 -2.90
N SER A 166 0.53 4.59 -3.38
CA SER A 166 0.90 3.44 -2.57
C SER A 166 1.75 3.84 -1.38
N PHE A 167 2.74 4.71 -1.60
CA PHE A 167 3.58 5.27 -0.54
C PHE A 167 2.78 6.07 0.49
N LEU A 168 1.85 6.91 0.04
CA LEU A 168 1.00 7.72 0.92
C LEU A 168 0.10 6.84 1.79
N VAL A 169 -0.50 5.79 1.23
CA VAL A 169 -1.30 4.82 2.00
C VAL A 169 -0.43 4.09 3.03
N GLN A 170 0.79 3.66 2.67
CA GLN A 170 1.70 3.03 3.65
C GLN A 170 2.09 3.98 4.79
N ALA A 171 2.42 5.23 4.46
CA ALA A 171 2.76 6.24 5.46
C ALA A 171 1.61 6.44 6.45
N VAL A 172 0.39 6.54 5.93
CA VAL A 172 -0.85 6.62 6.72
C VAL A 172 -1.01 5.40 7.62
N ILE A 173 -0.95 4.19 7.07
CA ILE A 173 -1.11 2.94 7.84
C ILE A 173 -0.06 2.83 8.94
N ALA A 174 1.19 3.22 8.65
CA ALA A 174 2.27 3.22 9.63
C ALA A 174 2.03 4.22 10.78
N ILE A 175 1.53 5.42 10.47
CA ILE A 175 1.19 6.43 11.48
C ILE A 175 0.01 5.96 12.34
N ILE A 176 -1.06 5.44 11.74
CA ILE A 176 -2.22 4.92 12.48
C ILE A 176 -1.80 3.74 13.36
N GLY A 177 -1.07 2.77 12.80
CA GLY A 177 -0.62 1.60 13.55
C GLY A 177 0.16 2.02 14.80
N ARG A 178 1.13 2.93 14.66
CA ARG A 178 1.91 3.45 15.81
C ARG A 178 1.06 4.24 16.80
N THR A 179 0.14 5.07 16.31
CA THR A 179 -0.68 5.96 17.16
C THR A 179 -1.73 5.17 17.92
N ALA A 180 -2.44 4.25 17.26
CA ALA A 180 -3.39 3.33 17.87
C ALA A 180 -2.71 2.50 18.96
N THR A 181 -1.53 1.94 18.69
CA THR A 181 -0.74 1.19 19.69
C THR A 181 -0.47 2.04 20.94
N THR A 182 -0.06 3.29 20.75
CA THR A 182 0.34 4.17 21.86
C THR A 182 -0.86 4.59 22.70
N ILE A 183 -2.00 4.87 22.06
CA ILE A 183 -3.21 5.33 22.74
C ILE A 183 -3.90 4.17 23.45
N ILE A 184 -4.03 3.01 22.81
CA ILE A 184 -4.63 1.82 23.43
C ILE A 184 -3.84 1.42 24.68
N ARG A 185 -2.51 1.42 24.61
CA ARG A 185 -1.66 1.16 25.80
C ARG A 185 -1.85 2.22 26.89
N LYS A 186 -2.01 3.50 26.55
CA LYS A 186 -2.26 4.57 27.53
C LYS A 186 -3.62 4.44 28.21
N VAL A 187 -4.68 4.18 27.44
CA VAL A 187 -6.05 4.04 27.96
C VAL A 187 -6.18 2.77 28.81
N LEU A 188 -5.53 1.67 28.42
CA LEU A 188 -5.50 0.44 29.23
C LEU A 188 -4.72 0.64 30.55
N ALA A 189 -3.63 1.40 30.52
CA ALA A 189 -2.84 1.70 31.73
C ALA A 189 -3.53 2.69 32.69
N GLU A 190 -4.48 3.49 32.21
CA GLU A 190 -5.30 4.37 33.06
C GLU A 190 -6.42 3.60 33.78
N ASP A 191 -6.92 2.49 33.22
CA ASP A 191 -7.99 1.67 33.83
C ASP A 191 -7.48 0.65 34.88
N GLU A 192 -6.16 0.44 34.99
CA GLU A 192 -5.55 -0.39 36.06
C GLU A 192 -5.33 0.37 37.39
N LYS A 193 -5.68 1.66 37.45
CA LYS A 193 -5.60 2.49 38.66
C LYS A 193 -6.97 2.83 39.22
#